data_AF-A0A4Y2DSD1-F1
#
_entry.id   AF-A0A4Y2DSD1-F1
#
_cell.length_a   1.000
_cell.length_b   1.000
_cell.length_c   1.000
_cell.angle_alpha   90.00
_cell.angle_beta   90.00
_cell.angle_gamma   90.00
#
_symmetry.space_group_name_H-M   'P 1'
#
loop_
_entity.id
_entity.type
_entity.pdbx_description
1 polymer ?
#
loop_
_entity_poly.entity_id
_entity_poly.type
_entity_poly.pdbx_seq_one_letter_code
_entity_poly.pdbx_strand_id
1 'polypeptide(L)'
;MERQVKVFKFENIEGSQDDSSIFIISLVPLQLKNQEKELWKNPRRSSMRYSKPIKVLFEKETEELITREVEKIESQITNLRPTKVKIYEKDLLVEQSLVMTMIDGKICSILTEQFCQKCYIC
;
A
#
# COMPACT_ATOMS: atom_id res chain seq x y z
N MET A 1 13.88 11.79 13.57
CA MET A 1 15.09 11.07 13.08
C MET A 1 14.77 10.61 11.66
N GLU A 2 14.95 11.51 10.70
CA GLU A 2 14.74 11.23 9.28
C GLU A 2 15.80 10.25 8.82
N ARG A 3 15.39 9.07 8.35
CA ARG A 3 16.30 8.12 7.71
C ARG A 3 16.41 8.53 6.25
N GLN A 4 17.52 9.18 5.91
CA GLN A 4 17.88 9.45 4.52
C GLN A 4 18.20 8.13 3.79
N VAL A 5 17.72 8.01 2.55
CA VAL A 5 18.11 6.92 1.64
C VAL A 5 19.58 7.13 1.28
N LYS A 6 20.42 6.13 1.54
CA LYS A 6 21.83 6.16 1.11
C LYS A 6 21.89 5.74 -0.35
N VAL A 7 22.31 6.67 -1.21
CA VAL A 7 22.56 6.38 -2.63
C VAL A 7 23.81 5.52 -2.76
N PHE A 8 23.66 4.33 -3.33
CA PHE A 8 24.79 3.45 -3.64
C PHE A 8 25.25 3.73 -5.08
N LYS A 9 26.53 4.06 -5.26
CA LYS A 9 27.11 4.24 -6.60
C LYS A 9 27.45 2.87 -7.18
N PHE A 10 26.61 2.35 -8.06
CA PHE A 10 26.97 1.28 -8.98
C PHE A 10 27.44 1.89 -10.31
N GLU A 11 28.26 1.18 -11.09
CA GLU A 11 28.66 1.64 -12.42
C GLU A 11 27.40 1.90 -13.26
N ASN A 12 27.25 3.13 -13.75
CA ASN A 12 26.08 3.57 -14.51
C ASN A 12 25.94 2.70 -15.77
N ILE A 13 24.97 1.81 -15.76
CA ILE A 13 24.45 1.17 -16.96
C ILE A 13 23.51 2.20 -17.60
N GLU A 14 23.74 2.56 -18.86
CA GLU A 14 22.91 3.54 -19.58
C GLU A 14 21.42 3.19 -19.47
N GLY A 15 20.62 4.09 -18.87
CA GLY A 15 19.20 3.88 -18.56
C GLY A 15 18.87 3.64 -17.07
N SER A 16 19.85 3.74 -16.16
CA SER A 16 19.65 3.50 -14.73
C SER A 16 18.65 4.46 -14.08
N GLN A 17 17.60 3.91 -13.46
CA GLN A 17 16.73 4.64 -12.54
C GLN A 17 17.54 5.17 -11.34
N ASP A 18 17.16 6.35 -10.85
CA ASP A 18 17.85 7.04 -9.75
C ASP A 18 17.39 6.49 -8.39
N ASP A 19 18.31 5.85 -7.66
CA ASP A 19 18.08 5.28 -6.31
C ASP A 19 17.94 6.37 -5.21
N SER A 20 17.90 7.65 -5.56
CA SER A 20 17.74 8.76 -4.60
C SER A 20 16.40 8.75 -3.87
N SER A 21 15.37 8.16 -4.47
CA SER A 21 13.99 8.22 -4.00
C SER A 21 13.38 6.84 -3.93
N ILE A 22 12.59 6.57 -2.89
CA ILE A 22 11.89 5.30 -2.72
C ILE A 22 10.39 5.58 -2.60
N PHE A 23 9.60 4.87 -3.40
CA PHE A 23 8.15 4.83 -3.32
C PHE A 23 7.70 3.43 -2.87
N ILE A 24 6.95 3.36 -1.76
CA ILE A 24 6.55 2.08 -1.15
C ILE A 24 5.03 2.00 -1.08
N ILE A 25 4.48 0.91 -1.60
CA ILE A 25 3.08 0.54 -1.43
C ILE A 25 3.04 -0.54 -0.35
N SER A 26 2.24 -0.33 0.69
CA SER A 26 2.14 -1.24 1.83
C SER A 26 0.70 -1.53 2.22
N LEU A 27 0.52 -2.65 2.91
CA LEU A 27 -0.75 -3.12 3.45
C LEU A 27 -0.62 -3.35 4.95
N VAL A 28 -1.66 -2.98 5.70
CA VAL A 28 -1.78 -3.29 7.12
C VAL A 28 -3.03 -4.12 7.36
N PRO A 29 -2.91 -5.38 7.83
CA PRO A 29 -4.08 -6.14 8.25
C PRO A 29 -4.63 -5.54 9.55
N LEU A 30 -5.94 -5.29 9.59
CA LEU A 30 -6.60 -4.66 10.73
C LEU A 30 -7.34 -5.67 11.61
N GLN A 31 -8.10 -6.56 10.99
CA GLN A 31 -8.98 -7.50 11.68
C GLN A 31 -9.28 -8.71 10.81
N LEU A 32 -9.54 -9.83 11.46
CA LEU A 32 -10.09 -11.05 10.87
C LEU A 32 -11.37 -11.37 11.63
N LYS A 33 -12.45 -11.58 10.89
CA LYS A 33 -13.78 -11.86 11.44
C LYS A 33 -14.37 -13.09 10.78
N ASN A 34 -15.18 -13.82 11.54
CA ASN A 34 -16.12 -14.78 11.00
C ASN A 34 -17.53 -14.24 11.28
N GLN A 35 -18.19 -13.73 10.25
CA GLN A 35 -19.43 -12.97 10.40
C GLN A 35 -19.23 -11.81 11.40
N GLU A 36 -19.98 -11.81 12.51
CA GLU A 36 -19.87 -10.77 13.55
C GLU A 36 -18.78 -11.06 14.59
N LYS A 37 -18.24 -12.28 14.62
CA LYS A 37 -17.24 -12.69 15.60
C LYS A 37 -15.84 -12.24 15.19
N GLU A 38 -15.23 -11.36 15.99
CA GLU A 38 -13.81 -11.01 15.86
C GLU A 38 -12.95 -12.22 16.24
N LEU A 39 -12.19 -12.76 15.27
CA LEU A 39 -11.25 -13.86 15.48
C LEU A 39 -9.86 -13.34 15.82
N TRP A 40 -9.48 -12.24 15.19
CA TRP A 40 -8.22 -11.57 15.45
C TRP A 40 -8.34 -10.08 15.15
N LYS A 41 -7.60 -9.29 15.91
CA LYS A 41 -7.46 -7.85 15.70
C LYS A 41 -6.00 -7.48 15.83
N ASN A 42 -5.54 -6.59 14.97
CA ASN A 42 -4.19 -6.07 15.06
C ASN A 42 -4.03 -5.26 16.37
N PRO A 43 -3.18 -5.73 17.30
CA PRO A 43 -3.01 -5.08 18.60
C PRO A 43 -2.25 -3.74 18.50
N ARG A 44 -1.54 -3.49 17.39
CA ARG A 44 -0.75 -2.27 17.17
C ARG A 44 -0.88 -1.79 15.72
N ARG A 45 -2.06 -1.25 15.39
CA ARG A 45 -2.43 -0.79 14.03
C ARG A 45 -1.45 0.21 13.41
N SER A 46 -0.86 1.10 14.21
CA SER A 46 0.12 2.10 13.77
C SER A 46 1.57 1.60 13.78
N SER A 47 1.83 0.34 14.12
CA SER A 47 3.19 -0.20 14.20
C SER A 47 3.70 -0.63 12.83
N MET A 48 4.92 -0.20 12.49
CA MET A 48 5.66 -0.69 11.32
C MET A 48 5.76 -2.22 11.25
N ARG A 49 5.67 -2.93 12.37
CA ARG A 49 5.72 -4.42 12.38
C ARG A 49 4.61 -5.08 11.56
N TYR A 50 3.45 -4.41 11.47
CA TYR A 50 2.28 -4.90 10.75
C TYR A 50 2.12 -4.25 9.37
N SER A 51 2.92 -3.24 9.02
CA SER A 51 2.99 -2.73 7.64
C SER A 51 3.78 -3.71 6.78
N LYS A 52 3.08 -4.36 5.85
CA LYS A 52 3.64 -5.33 4.91
C LYS A 52 3.82 -4.66 3.56
N PRO A 53 5.07 -4.48 3.07
CA PRO A 53 5.28 -3.90 1.75
C PRO A 53 4.75 -4.87 0.68
N ILE A 54 3.92 -4.34 -0.22
CA ILE A 54 3.46 -5.03 -1.44
C ILE A 54 4.46 -4.76 -2.56
N LYS A 55 4.92 -3.51 -2.67
CA LYS A 55 5.79 -3.05 -3.76
C LYS A 55 6.74 -1.96 -3.27
N VAL A 56 7.98 -2.03 -3.76
CA VAL A 56 9.02 -1.02 -3.53
C VAL A 56 9.56 -0.60 -4.89
N LEU A 57 9.62 0.70 -5.13
CA LEU A 57 10.11 1.31 -6.37
C LEU A 57 11.19 2.32 -6.03
N PHE A 58 12.23 2.39 -6.86
CA PHE A 58 13.27 3.41 -6.80
C PHE A 58 12.93 4.53 -7.79
N GLU A 59 11.77 5.15 -7.57
CA GLU A 59 11.24 6.22 -8.40
C GLU A 59 10.81 7.36 -7.48
N LYS A 60 10.97 8.60 -7.96
CA LYS A 60 10.48 9.78 -7.26
C LYS A 60 8.95 9.79 -7.30
N GLU A 61 8.34 10.23 -6.21
CA GLU A 61 6.90 10.42 -6.14
C GLU A 61 6.44 11.51 -7.11
N THR A 62 5.76 11.10 -8.19
CA THR A 62 5.10 11.99 -9.17
C THR A 62 3.62 11.67 -9.30
N GLU A 63 2.85 12.58 -9.88
CA GLU A 63 1.41 12.42 -10.12
C GLU A 63 1.12 11.20 -10.99
N GLU A 64 1.88 11.04 -12.09
CA GLU A 64 1.73 9.91 -13.02
C GLU A 64 2.05 8.58 -12.35
N LEU A 65 3.08 8.54 -11.48
CA LEU A 65 3.43 7.36 -10.72
C LEU A 65 2.30 6.98 -9.75
N ILE A 66 1.77 7.96 -9.01
CA ILE A 66 0.69 7.75 -8.04
C ILE A 66 -0.54 7.18 -8.75
N THR A 67 -1.05 7.87 -9.78
CA THR A 67 -2.27 7.45 -10.50
C THR A 67 -2.11 6.06 -11.11
N ARG A 68 -0.98 5.82 -11.80
CA ARG A 68 -0.66 4.51 -12.39
C ARG A 68 -0.65 3.38 -11.37
N GLU A 69 -0.03 3.59 -10.21
CA GLU A 69 0.09 2.54 -9.21
C GLU A 69 -1.20 2.33 -8.41
N VAL A 70 -1.97 3.39 -8.15
CA VAL A 70 -3.30 3.28 -7.54
C VAL A 70 -4.24 2.50 -8.44
N GLU A 71 -4.34 2.83 -9.73
CA GLU A 71 -5.17 2.11 -10.70
C GLU A 71 -4.81 0.61 -10.79
N LYS A 72 -3.50 0.30 -10.81
CA LYS A 72 -3.03 -1.09 -10.82
C LYS A 72 -3.46 -1.84 -9.55
N ILE A 73 -3.29 -1.22 -8.38
CA ILE A 73 -3.64 -1.86 -7.11
C ILE A 73 -5.16 -2.04 -7.01
N GLU A 74 -5.97 -1.04 -7.36
CA GLU A 74 -7.43 -1.15 -7.36
C GLU A 74 -7.94 -2.22 -8.34
N SER A 75 -7.31 -2.34 -9.52
CA SER A 75 -7.59 -3.43 -10.45
C SER A 75 -7.25 -4.80 -9.86
N GLN A 76 -6.12 -4.91 -9.13
CA GLN A 76 -5.74 -6.15 -8.45
C GLN A 76 -6.68 -6.50 -7.29
N ILE A 77 -7.14 -5.50 -6.52
CA ILE A 77 -8.12 -5.67 -5.44
C ILE A 77 -9.45 -6.16 -6.00
N THR A 78 -9.92 -5.55 -7.10
CA THR A 78 -11.18 -5.95 -7.77
C THR A 78 -11.13 -7.39 -8.29
N ASN A 79 -9.97 -7.84 -8.76
CA ASN A 79 -9.77 -9.19 -9.26
C ASN A 79 -9.31 -10.19 -8.18
N LEU A 80 -9.27 -9.78 -6.92
CA LEU A 80 -8.75 -10.61 -5.83
C LEU A 80 -9.72 -11.75 -5.53
N ARG A 81 -9.18 -12.97 -5.49
CA ARG A 81 -9.95 -14.17 -5.15
C ARG A 81 -9.78 -14.51 -3.67
N PRO A 82 -10.81 -15.07 -3.01
CA PRO A 82 -10.68 -15.53 -1.64
C PRO A 82 -9.51 -16.50 -1.48
N THR A 83 -8.73 -16.33 -0.42
CA THR A 83 -7.58 -17.19 -0.15
C THR A 83 -8.05 -18.48 0.51
N LYS A 84 -7.70 -19.61 -0.11
CA LYS A 84 -7.92 -20.94 0.44
C LYS A 84 -6.78 -21.26 1.41
N VAL A 85 -7.12 -21.49 2.67
CA VAL A 85 -6.17 -21.87 3.72
C VAL A 85 -6.63 -23.19 4.32
N LYS A 86 -5.74 -24.18 4.34
CA LYS A 86 -5.99 -25.46 5.01
C LYS A 86 -5.41 -25.39 6.42
N ILE A 87 -6.28 -25.47 7.42
CA ILE A 87 -5.86 -25.52 8.83
C ILE A 87 -6.36 -26.85 9.40
N TYR A 88 -5.43 -27.71 9.80
CA TYR A 88 -5.69 -29.12 10.13
C TYR A 88 -6.36 -29.85 8.95
N GLU A 89 -7.59 -30.33 9.13
CA GLU A 89 -8.40 -31.03 8.11
C GLU A 89 -9.54 -30.17 7.56
N LYS A 90 -9.55 -28.86 7.86
CA LYS A 90 -10.59 -27.94 7.39
C LYS A 90 -10.05 -27.01 6.32
N ASP A 91 -10.77 -26.94 5.22
CA ASP A 91 -10.56 -25.92 4.20
C ASP A 91 -11.32 -24.65 4.57
N LEU A 92 -10.58 -23.56 4.73
CA LEU A 92 -11.11 -22.24 5.04
C LEU A 92 -10.97 -21.34 3.82
N LEU A 93 -12.01 -20.57 3.55
CA LEU A 93 -11.99 -19.49 2.57
C LEU A 93 -11.93 -18.17 3.32
N VAL A 94 -10.89 -17.38 3.05
CA VAL A 94 -10.70 -16.05 3.61
C VAL A 94 -10.95 -15.03 2.53
N GLU A 95 -12.01 -14.26 2.67
CA GLU A 95 -12.30 -13.10 1.84
C GLU A 95 -11.56 -11.88 2.38
N GLN A 96 -11.07 -11.03 1.47
CA GLN A 96 -10.35 -9.81 1.82
C GLN A 96 -11.14 -8.58 1.39
N SER A 97 -11.29 -7.64 2.32
CA SER A 97 -11.75 -6.28 2.02
C SER A 97 -10.59 -5.33 2.32
N LEU A 98 -10.15 -4.63 1.28
CA LEU A 98 -9.02 -3.71 1.31
C LEU A 98 -9.54 -2.30 1.05
N VAL A 99 -9.05 -1.31 1.80
CA VAL A 99 -9.45 0.09 1.65
C VAL A 99 -8.21 0.97 1.70
N MET A 100 -8.02 1.78 0.67
CA MET A 100 -6.92 2.74 0.57
C MET A 100 -7.18 3.94 1.49
N THR A 101 -6.69 3.85 2.74
CA THR A 101 -6.84 4.90 3.76
C THR A 101 -5.50 5.45 4.25
N MET A 102 -4.41 4.75 3.98
CA MET A 102 -3.05 5.17 4.33
C MET A 102 -2.46 6.06 3.24
N ILE A 103 -3.14 7.16 2.95
CA ILE A 103 -2.73 8.19 1.98
C ILE A 103 -2.67 9.54 2.68
N ASP A 104 -1.78 10.42 2.23
CA ASP A 104 -1.71 11.78 2.73
C ASP A 104 -2.63 12.72 1.94
N GLY A 105 -2.76 13.96 2.41
CA GLY A 105 -3.61 14.95 1.75
C GLY A 105 -3.15 15.31 0.34
N LYS A 106 -1.84 15.20 0.04
CA LYS A 106 -1.29 15.49 -1.28
C LYS A 106 -1.73 14.43 -2.29
N ILE A 107 -1.63 13.16 -1.91
CA ILE A 107 -2.11 12.03 -2.70
C ILE A 107 -3.63 12.12 -2.88
N CYS A 108 -4.39 12.45 -1.82
CA CYS A 108 -5.84 12.68 -1.96
C CYS A 108 -6.15 13.77 -2.99
N SER A 109 -5.50 14.93 -2.91
CA SER A 109 -5.69 16.03 -3.86
C SER A 109 -5.40 15.65 -5.30
N ILE A 110 -4.35 14.84 -5.52
CA ILE A 110 -4.03 14.29 -6.84
C ILE A 110 -5.17 13.38 -7.32
N LEU A 111 -5.62 12.44 -6.49
CA LEU A 111 -6.66 11.48 -6.85
C LEU A 111 -8.05 12.11 -7.04
N THR A 112 -8.32 13.25 -6.40
CA THR A 112 -9.58 13.98 -6.55
C THR A 112 -9.52 15.10 -7.58
N GLU A 113 -8.38 15.29 -8.26
CA GLU A 113 -8.14 16.38 -9.22
C GLU A 113 -8.40 17.77 -8.61
N GLN A 114 -8.07 17.94 -7.33
CA GLN A 114 -8.29 19.18 -6.57
C GLN A 114 -6.98 19.85 -6.15
N PHE A 115 -7.02 21.18 -6.02
CA PHE A 115 -5.88 21.95 -5.54
C PHE A 115 -5.58 21.67 -4.06
N CYS A 116 -4.30 21.50 -3.70
CA CYS A 116 -3.83 21.23 -2.33
C CYS A 116 -4.24 22.28 -1.26
N GLN A 117 -4.78 23.45 -1.67
CA GLN A 117 -5.23 24.50 -0.77
C GLN A 117 -6.74 24.44 -0.46
N LYS A 118 -7.47 23.48 -1.05
CA LYS A 118 -8.88 23.24 -0.78
C LYS A 118 -9.04 21.91 -0.05
N CYS A 119 -10.03 21.87 0.83
CA CYS A 119 -10.48 20.65 1.48
C CYS A 119 -10.99 19.69 0.43
N TYR A 120 -10.44 18.48 0.35
CA TYR A 120 -10.91 17.50 -0.64
C TYR A 120 -12.28 16.90 -0.30
N ILE A 121 -12.80 17.22 0.89
CA ILE A 121 -14.10 16.76 1.38
C ILE A 121 -15.18 17.87 1.33
N CYS A 122 -14.82 19.17 1.40
CA CYS A 122 -15.75 20.23 1.84
C CYS A 122 -15.93 21.50 0.95
#